data_AF-A0A8D8FE57-F1
#
_entry.id   AF-A0A8D8FE57-F1
#
_cell.length_a   1.000
_cell.length_b   1.000
_cell.length_c   1.000
_cell.angle_alpha   90.00
_cell.angle_beta   90.00
_cell.angle_gamma   90.00
#
_symmetry.space_group_name_H-M   'P 1'
#
loop_
_entity.id
_entity.type
_entity.pdbx_description
1 polymer ?
#
loop_
_entity_poly.entity_id
_entity_poly.type
_entity_poly.pdbx_seq_one_letter_code
_entity_poly.pdbx_strand_id
1 'polypeptide(L)'
;MVDYSKWKNIEISDDEDETHPNIDTPSLFRWRHQARVERMEEQEREKKQLEEIKRNNAKKAQELKEKLTKQDGNLDELKKSLDEVEKEQARLRREEEELKKKEKMQPWNVDTISKDGFKKTVINKSAINKKPELTEDQKEMNLKEFIKKYEKTLKQYGMLRKYDDSKKFLRDNHCLVCEDTANYLVIWCIELEMQDKHELMAHVAHQCICMQYILDISKQLDVDPRACVESFFQRIQTAEAEYKSQFHAEIEAF
;
A
#
# COMPACT_ATOMS: atom_id res chain seq x y z
N MET A 1 -15.11 16.62 30.31
CA MET A 1 -14.78 15.23 29.90
C MET A 1 -15.15 15.10 28.43
N VAL A 2 -14.27 14.54 27.61
CA VAL A 2 -14.49 14.42 26.15
C VAL A 2 -15.32 13.15 25.89
N ASP A 3 -16.35 13.23 25.05
CA ASP A 3 -17.26 12.12 24.76
C ASP A 3 -16.94 11.43 23.42
N TYR A 4 -16.67 10.13 23.48
CA TYR A 4 -16.42 9.25 22.34
C TYR A 4 -17.55 8.22 22.11
N SER A 5 -18.70 8.38 22.79
CA SER A 5 -19.85 7.47 22.75
C SER A 5 -20.38 7.19 21.34
N LYS A 6 -20.14 8.09 20.39
CA LYS A 6 -20.49 7.93 18.98
C LYS A 6 -19.91 6.64 18.38
N TRP A 7 -18.74 6.18 18.82
CA TRP A 7 -18.05 4.99 18.31
C TRP A 7 -18.25 3.74 19.17
N LYS A 8 -19.22 3.75 20.10
CA LYS A 8 -19.44 2.61 21.01
C LYS A 8 -19.99 1.36 20.33
N ASN A 9 -20.72 1.51 19.22
CA ASN A 9 -21.38 0.40 18.53
C ASN A 9 -20.80 0.25 17.12
N ILE A 10 -19.65 -0.45 17.00
CA ILE A 10 -19.01 -0.77 15.73
C ILE A 10 -19.14 -2.29 15.51
N GLU A 11 -19.67 -2.68 14.36
CA GLU A 11 -19.78 -4.07 13.92
C GLU A 11 -18.67 -4.37 12.90
N ILE A 12 -17.80 -5.31 13.23
CA ILE A 12 -16.71 -5.81 12.38
C ILE A 12 -17.02 -7.28 12.06
N SER A 13 -17.30 -7.59 10.79
CA SER A 13 -17.71 -8.95 10.40
C SER A 13 -16.59 -9.99 10.53
N ASP A 14 -15.34 -9.54 10.43
CA ASP A 14 -14.09 -10.30 10.49
C ASP A 14 -13.30 -10.03 11.78
N ASP A 15 -13.99 -9.75 12.88
CA ASP A 15 -13.36 -9.54 14.18
C ASP A 15 -12.69 -10.84 14.69
N GLU A 16 -11.36 -10.88 14.65
CA GLU A 16 -10.53 -12.02 15.09
C GLU A 16 -10.52 -12.20 16.62
N ASP A 17 -10.89 -11.17 17.38
CA ASP A 17 -10.98 -11.25 18.84
C ASP A 17 -12.32 -11.91 19.28
N GLU A 18 -13.36 -11.85 18.44
CA GLU A 18 -14.67 -12.49 18.69
C GLU A 18 -14.79 -13.89 18.07
N THR A 19 -13.92 -14.80 18.49
CA THR A 19 -13.88 -16.18 18.00
C THR A 19 -14.20 -17.20 19.10
N HIS A 20 -14.46 -18.45 18.70
CA HIS A 20 -14.70 -19.54 19.63
C HIS A 20 -13.89 -20.77 19.20
N PRO A 21 -13.19 -21.47 20.11
CA PRO A 21 -12.31 -22.60 19.76
C PRO A 21 -12.98 -23.72 18.96
N ASN A 22 -14.30 -23.85 19.05
CA ASN A 22 -15.09 -24.87 18.35
C ASN A 22 -15.82 -24.37 17.10
N ILE A 23 -15.61 -23.12 16.67
CA ILE A 23 -16.24 -22.55 15.47
C ILE A 23 -15.16 -22.22 14.45
N ASP A 24 -15.38 -22.66 13.22
CA ASP A 24 -14.51 -22.32 12.09
C ASP A 24 -14.61 -20.82 11.75
N THR A 25 -13.55 -20.07 12.01
CA THR A 25 -13.52 -18.61 11.90
C THR A 25 -13.74 -18.09 10.47
N PRO A 26 -13.16 -18.68 9.40
CA PRO A 26 -13.41 -18.21 8.03
C PRO A 26 -14.88 -18.37 7.61
N SER A 27 -15.53 -19.46 8.01
CA SER A 27 -16.95 -19.68 7.75
C SER A 27 -17.83 -18.72 8.57
N LEU A 28 -17.47 -18.48 9.83
CA LEU A 28 -18.15 -17.54 10.71
C LEU A 28 -18.11 -16.10 10.17
N PHE A 29 -16.96 -15.61 9.71
CA PHE A 29 -16.83 -14.25 9.19
C PHE A 29 -17.65 -14.03 7.92
N ARG A 30 -17.67 -15.02 7.02
CA ARG A 30 -18.54 -15.00 5.83
C ARG A 30 -20.01 -14.96 6.22
N TRP A 31 -20.40 -15.76 7.21
CA TRP A 31 -21.77 -15.77 7.71
C TRP A 31 -22.16 -14.44 8.37
N ARG A 32 -21.30 -13.86 9.23
CA ARG A 32 -21.50 -12.52 9.82
C ARG A 32 -21.64 -11.45 8.74
N HIS A 33 -20.78 -11.47 7.73
CA HIS A 33 -20.87 -10.56 6.59
C HIS A 33 -22.20 -10.71 5.84
N GLN A 34 -22.59 -11.93 5.52
CA GLN A 34 -23.86 -12.22 4.83
C GLN A 34 -25.06 -11.73 5.64
N ALA A 35 -25.12 -12.08 6.93
CA ALA A 35 -26.18 -11.63 7.83
C ALA A 35 -26.26 -10.10 7.92
N ARG A 36 -25.11 -9.41 7.89
CA ARG A 36 -25.06 -7.94 7.87
C ARG A 36 -25.61 -7.37 6.57
N VAL A 37 -25.23 -7.92 5.42
CA VAL A 37 -25.74 -7.49 4.10
C VAL A 37 -27.25 -7.70 4.04
N GLU A 38 -27.75 -8.87 4.45
CA GLU A 38 -29.19 -9.17 4.49
C GLU A 38 -29.98 -8.20 5.38
N ARG A 39 -29.46 -7.87 6.58
CA ARG A 39 -30.09 -6.86 7.46
C ARG A 39 -30.14 -5.48 6.81
N MET A 40 -29.08 -5.07 6.10
CA MET A 40 -29.06 -3.78 5.40
C MET A 40 -30.02 -3.76 4.21
N GLU A 41 -30.10 -4.85 3.45
CA GLU A 41 -31.04 -4.99 2.33
C GLU A 41 -32.50 -4.98 2.77
N GLU A 42 -32.82 -5.65 3.88
CA GLU A 42 -34.16 -5.65 4.47
C GLU A 42 -34.55 -4.23 4.93
N GLN A 43 -33.67 -3.54 5.66
CA GLN A 43 -33.89 -2.15 6.07
C GLN A 43 -34.08 -1.21 4.88
N GLU A 44 -33.29 -1.38 3.81
CA GLU A 44 -33.45 -0.58 2.60
C GLU A 44 -34.78 -0.88 1.90
N ARG A 45 -35.24 -2.14 1.90
CA ARG A 45 -36.53 -2.54 1.34
C ARG A 45 -37.70 -1.96 2.11
N GLU A 46 -37.69 -2.04 3.44
CA GLU A 46 -38.70 -1.41 4.31
C GLU A 46 -38.78 0.10 4.04
N LYS A 47 -37.63 0.77 3.94
CA LYS A 47 -37.55 2.20 3.66
C LYS A 47 -38.14 2.56 2.29
N LYS A 48 -37.83 1.78 1.25
CA LYS A 48 -38.38 1.96 -0.10
C LYS A 48 -39.90 1.78 -0.13
N GLN A 49 -40.42 0.74 0.54
CA GLN A 49 -41.85 0.49 0.64
C GLN A 49 -42.58 1.63 1.37
N LEU A 50 -42.03 2.11 2.49
CA LEU A 50 -42.62 3.21 3.26
C LEU A 50 -42.66 4.51 2.45
N GLU A 51 -41.58 4.82 1.70
CA GLU A 51 -41.54 5.97 0.79
C GLU A 51 -42.58 5.86 -0.34
N GLU A 52 -42.79 4.67 -0.89
CA GLU A 52 -43.80 4.44 -1.92
C GLU A 52 -45.23 4.62 -1.38
N ILE A 53 -45.53 4.05 -0.21
CA ILE A 53 -46.83 4.20 0.46
C ILE A 53 -47.08 5.68 0.79
N LYS A 54 -46.07 6.39 1.31
CA LYS A 54 -46.14 7.82 1.61
C LYS A 54 -46.41 8.65 0.37
N ARG A 55 -45.73 8.35 -0.75
CA ARG A 55 -45.95 9.01 -2.04
C ARG A 55 -47.38 8.78 -2.56
N ASN A 56 -47.87 7.56 -2.47
CA ASN A 56 -49.23 7.21 -2.90
C ASN A 56 -50.30 7.85 -2.01
N ASN A 57 -50.08 7.87 -0.69
CA ASN A 57 -50.94 8.56 0.26
C ASN A 57 -50.97 10.08 -0.01
N ALA A 58 -49.81 10.70 -0.24
CA ALA A 58 -49.72 12.13 -0.55
C ALA A 58 -50.50 12.50 -1.83
N LYS A 59 -50.42 11.67 -2.88
CA LYS A 59 -51.22 11.85 -4.11
C LYS A 59 -52.72 11.75 -3.84
N LYS A 60 -53.17 10.72 -3.11
CA LYS A 60 -54.57 10.54 -2.73
C LYS A 60 -55.09 11.73 -1.90
N ALA A 61 -54.29 12.23 -0.97
CA ALA A 61 -54.63 13.41 -0.17
C ALA A 61 -54.78 14.67 -1.04
N GLN A 62 -53.93 14.85 -2.04
CA GLN A 62 -54.01 15.98 -2.97
C GLN A 62 -55.24 15.88 -3.88
N GLU A 63 -55.50 14.72 -4.47
CA GLU A 63 -56.69 14.49 -5.30
C GLU A 63 -58.00 14.70 -4.53
N LEU A 64 -58.07 14.25 -3.28
CA LEU A 64 -59.24 14.48 -2.42
C LEU A 64 -59.42 15.96 -2.06
N LYS A 65 -58.32 16.68 -1.79
CA LYS A 65 -58.37 18.14 -1.57
C LYS A 65 -58.83 18.90 -2.81
N GLU A 66 -58.39 18.50 -3.99
CA GLU A 66 -58.81 19.10 -5.26
C GLU A 66 -60.28 18.80 -5.61
N LYS A 67 -60.79 17.61 -5.26
CA LYS A 67 -62.22 17.28 -5.39
C LYS A 67 -63.09 18.05 -4.41
N LEU A 68 -62.57 18.32 -3.20
CA LEU A 68 -63.26 19.10 -2.18
C LEU A 68 -63.38 20.57 -2.56
N THR A 69 -62.34 21.15 -3.18
CA THR A 69 -62.37 22.55 -3.68
C THR A 69 -63.26 22.73 -4.90
N LYS A 70 -63.43 21.68 -5.73
CA LYS A 70 -64.29 21.70 -6.92
C LYS A 70 -65.77 21.41 -6.61
N GLN A 71 -66.15 21.08 -5.36
CA GLN A 71 -67.52 20.73 -4.94
C GLN A 71 -68.20 19.68 -5.84
N ASP A 72 -67.44 18.69 -6.32
CA ASP A 72 -67.94 17.66 -7.23
C ASP A 72 -68.13 16.35 -6.45
N GLY A 73 -69.35 16.08 -5.97
CA GLY A 73 -69.75 14.84 -5.29
C GLY A 73 -70.34 14.97 -3.88
N ASN A 74 -70.50 13.82 -3.20
CA ASN A 74 -71.13 13.70 -1.87
C ASN A 74 -70.16 14.22 -0.77
N LEU A 75 -70.36 15.46 -0.33
CA LEU A 75 -69.46 16.19 0.59
C LEU A 75 -69.12 15.44 1.90
N ASP A 76 -70.06 14.66 2.44
CA ASP A 76 -69.84 13.89 3.67
C ASP A 76 -68.96 12.66 3.48
N GLU A 77 -69.00 12.01 2.31
CA GLU A 77 -68.10 10.90 1.99
C GLU A 77 -66.68 11.41 1.76
N LEU A 78 -66.53 12.55 1.07
CA LEU A 78 -65.23 13.13 0.77
C LEU A 78 -64.49 13.62 2.03
N LYS A 79 -65.22 14.16 3.02
CA LYS A 79 -64.67 14.52 4.33
C LYS A 79 -64.23 13.30 5.14
N LYS A 80 -64.99 12.19 5.10
CA LYS A 80 -64.61 10.94 5.76
C LYS A 80 -63.36 10.33 5.15
N SER A 81 -63.27 10.28 3.82
CA SER A 81 -62.07 9.79 3.14
C SER A 81 -60.85 10.67 3.38
N LEU A 82 -61.02 11.99 3.57
CA LEU A 82 -59.92 12.87 3.95
C LEU A 82 -59.43 12.60 5.38
N ASP A 83 -60.35 12.41 6.35
CA ASP A 83 -60.02 12.05 7.73
C ASP A 83 -59.32 10.67 7.82
N GLU A 84 -59.73 9.70 7.00
CA GLU A 84 -59.05 8.40 6.87
C GLU A 84 -57.62 8.54 6.34
N VAL A 85 -57.43 9.37 5.31
CA VAL A 85 -56.10 9.64 4.73
C VAL A 85 -55.22 10.40 5.72
N GLU A 86 -55.76 11.33 6.51
CA GLU A 86 -55.03 12.02 7.58
C GLU A 86 -54.62 11.09 8.72
N LYS A 87 -55.49 10.15 9.13
CA LYS A 87 -55.14 9.08 10.08
C LYS A 87 -54.03 8.18 9.56
N GLU A 88 -54.09 7.81 8.28
CA GLU A 88 -53.06 7.02 7.62
C GLU A 88 -51.73 7.80 7.54
N GLN A 89 -51.76 9.10 7.26
CA GLN A 89 -50.56 9.95 7.31
C GLN A 89 -49.96 10.03 8.71
N ALA A 90 -50.79 10.12 9.75
CA ALA A 90 -50.32 10.11 11.13
C ALA A 90 -49.66 8.76 11.49
N ARG A 91 -50.18 7.62 10.98
CA ARG A 91 -49.56 6.31 11.16
C ARG A 91 -48.20 6.22 10.46
N LEU A 92 -48.13 6.64 9.20
CA LEU A 92 -46.88 6.65 8.41
C LEU A 92 -45.80 7.54 9.04
N ARG A 93 -46.18 8.66 9.66
CA ARG A 93 -45.22 9.51 10.40
C ARG A 93 -44.62 8.79 11.62
N ARG A 94 -45.42 8.02 12.36
CA ARG A 94 -44.93 7.21 13.49
C ARG A 94 -43.98 6.12 13.01
N GLU A 95 -44.36 5.41 11.94
CA GLU A 95 -43.51 4.39 11.30
C GLU A 95 -42.17 4.99 10.80
N GLU A 96 -42.19 6.20 10.23
CA GLU A 96 -40.97 6.92 9.80
C GLU A 96 -40.07 7.31 10.99
N GLU A 97 -40.65 7.75 12.10
CA GLU A 97 -39.89 8.06 13.32
C GLU A 97 -39.25 6.82 13.94
N GLU A 98 -39.96 5.68 13.92
CA GLU A 98 -39.42 4.39 14.35
C GLU A 98 -38.26 3.95 13.45
N LEU A 99 -38.41 4.09 12.12
CA LEU A 99 -37.34 3.77 11.18
C LEU A 99 -36.10 4.65 11.40
N LYS A 100 -36.28 5.96 11.62
CA LYS A 100 -35.17 6.88 11.95
C LYS A 100 -34.48 6.52 13.27
N LYS A 101 -35.21 6.00 14.26
CA LYS A 101 -34.61 5.49 15.50
C LYS A 101 -33.80 4.22 15.22
N LYS A 102 -34.32 3.29 14.40
CA LYS A 102 -33.58 2.09 13.97
C LYS A 102 -32.28 2.47 13.24
N GLU A 103 -32.32 3.42 12.32
CA GLU A 103 -31.14 3.94 11.60
C GLU A 103 -30.09 4.54 12.56
N LYS A 104 -30.51 5.31 13.57
CA LYS A 104 -29.60 5.87 14.58
C LYS A 104 -28.96 4.82 15.49
N MET A 105 -29.68 3.72 15.75
CA MET A 105 -29.20 2.61 16.57
C MET A 105 -28.37 1.60 15.77
N GLN A 106 -28.34 1.73 14.45
CA GLN A 106 -27.59 0.83 13.57
C GLN A 106 -26.10 0.85 13.92
N PRO A 107 -25.45 -0.32 13.99
CA PRO A 107 -24.01 -0.40 14.20
C PRO A 107 -23.24 0.30 13.08
N TRP A 108 -22.13 0.94 13.47
CA TRP A 108 -21.13 1.45 12.54
C TRP A 108 -20.40 0.28 11.89
N ASN A 109 -20.29 0.29 10.56
CA ASN A 109 -19.53 -0.69 9.80
C ASN A 109 -18.81 0.02 8.63
N VAL A 110 -18.08 -0.73 7.81
CA VAL A 110 -17.30 -0.16 6.68
C VAL A 110 -18.15 0.69 5.73
N ASP A 111 -19.44 0.39 5.57
CA ASP A 111 -20.36 1.06 4.66
C ASP A 111 -21.03 2.29 5.28
N THR A 112 -21.14 2.35 6.62
CA THR A 112 -21.76 3.47 7.35
C THR A 112 -20.75 4.46 7.90
N ILE A 113 -19.54 4.02 8.27
CA ILE A 113 -18.49 4.86 8.87
C ILE A 113 -17.95 5.89 7.89
N SER A 114 -17.69 5.49 6.65
CA SER A 114 -17.04 6.36 5.67
C SER A 114 -17.39 5.97 4.23
N LYS A 115 -16.99 6.83 3.30
CA LYS A 115 -17.07 6.58 1.86
C LYS A 115 -15.68 6.81 1.26
N ASP A 116 -15.41 6.19 0.12
CA ASP A 116 -14.15 6.42 -0.59
C ASP A 116 -14.02 7.90 -0.98
N GLY A 117 -13.15 8.63 -0.27
CA GLY A 117 -12.97 10.07 -0.47
C GLY A 117 -11.99 10.40 -1.59
N PHE A 118 -10.95 9.59 -1.74
CA PHE A 118 -9.93 9.78 -2.77
C PHE A 118 -9.21 8.47 -3.04
N LYS A 119 -9.22 8.04 -4.31
CA LYS A 119 -8.52 6.85 -4.77
C LYS A 119 -7.60 7.19 -5.93
N LYS A 120 -6.30 7.06 -5.71
CA LYS A 120 -5.26 7.26 -6.74
C LYS A 120 -4.26 6.12 -6.69
N THR A 121 -4.15 5.41 -7.80
CA THR A 121 -3.13 4.37 -8.01
C THR A 121 -2.08 4.92 -8.96
N VAL A 122 -0.80 4.79 -8.58
CA VAL A 122 0.33 5.18 -9.44
C VAL A 122 1.25 3.97 -9.58
N ILE A 123 1.51 3.57 -10.82
CA ILE A 123 2.47 2.51 -11.14
C ILE A 123 3.70 3.20 -11.74
N ASN A 124 4.86 3.02 -11.11
CA ASN A 124 6.11 3.63 -11.56
C ASN A 124 6.72 2.85 -12.74
N LYS A 125 6.18 3.05 -13.95
CA LYS A 125 6.67 2.37 -15.16
C LYS A 125 8.03 2.87 -15.63
N SER A 126 8.40 4.12 -15.32
CA SER A 126 9.67 4.71 -15.77
C SER A 126 10.90 4.14 -15.05
N ALA A 127 10.73 3.53 -13.87
CA ALA A 127 11.80 2.79 -13.19
C ALA A 127 12.24 1.52 -13.95
N ILE A 128 11.44 1.04 -14.91
CA ILE A 128 11.72 -0.16 -15.70
C ILE A 128 12.53 0.19 -16.97
N ASN A 129 12.46 1.45 -17.43
CA ASN A 129 13.18 1.87 -18.62
C ASN A 129 14.65 2.13 -18.27
N LYS A 130 15.57 1.45 -18.97
CA LYS A 130 17.01 1.72 -18.90
C LYS A 130 17.27 3.21 -19.16
N LYS A 131 18.09 3.83 -18.31
CA LYS A 131 18.52 5.21 -18.53
C LYS A 131 19.30 5.29 -19.84
N PRO A 132 19.17 6.38 -20.62
CA PRO A 132 19.97 6.58 -21.82
C PRO A 132 21.46 6.58 -21.46
N GLU A 133 22.30 6.00 -22.33
CA GLU A 133 23.75 6.00 -22.16
C GLU A 133 24.29 7.44 -22.11
N LEU A 134 25.06 7.74 -21.07
CA LEU A 134 25.72 9.03 -20.90
C LEU A 134 26.96 9.10 -21.79
N THR A 135 27.28 10.29 -22.31
CA THR A 135 28.55 10.56 -23.01
C THR A 135 29.74 10.41 -22.05
N GLU A 136 30.91 10.02 -22.56
CA GLU A 136 32.14 9.84 -21.77
C GLU A 136 32.51 11.06 -20.93
N ASP A 137 32.45 12.27 -21.49
CA ASP A 137 32.71 13.52 -20.75
C ASP A 137 31.77 13.68 -19.54
N GLN A 138 30.53 13.25 -19.68
CA GLN A 138 29.53 13.37 -18.63
C GLN A 138 29.71 12.30 -17.54
N LYS A 139 30.18 11.10 -17.92
CA LYS A 139 30.62 10.08 -16.97
C LYS A 139 31.80 10.59 -16.14
N GLU A 140 32.78 11.26 -16.76
CA GLU A 140 33.92 11.83 -16.05
C GLU A 140 33.51 12.92 -15.05
N MET A 141 32.62 13.83 -15.45
CA MET A 141 32.09 14.86 -14.54
C MET A 141 31.33 14.23 -13.37
N ASN A 142 30.46 13.25 -13.65
CA ASN A 142 29.71 12.54 -12.62
C ASN A 142 30.63 11.79 -11.65
N LEU A 143 31.68 11.14 -12.15
CA LEU A 143 32.68 10.46 -11.34
C LEU A 143 33.39 11.43 -10.40
N LYS A 144 33.81 12.61 -10.88
CA LYS A 144 34.44 13.64 -10.04
C LYS A 144 33.51 14.13 -8.94
N GLU A 145 32.24 14.39 -9.25
CA GLU A 145 31.24 14.79 -8.26
C GLU A 145 30.94 13.67 -7.25
N PHE A 146 30.84 12.43 -7.74
CA PHE A 146 30.59 11.25 -6.93
C PHE A 146 31.72 11.00 -5.93
N ILE A 147 32.97 11.02 -6.38
CA ILE A 147 34.15 10.89 -5.53
C ILE A 147 34.14 11.99 -4.48
N LYS A 148 33.95 13.26 -4.89
CA LYS A 148 33.91 14.39 -3.95
C LYS A 148 32.83 14.23 -2.87
N LYS A 149 31.68 13.66 -3.22
CA LYS A 149 30.56 13.47 -2.29
C LYS A 149 30.76 12.29 -1.34
N TYR A 150 31.32 11.18 -1.84
CA TYR A 150 31.36 9.90 -1.12
C TYR A 150 32.76 9.41 -0.76
N GLU A 151 33.81 10.22 -0.94
CA GLU A 151 35.21 9.83 -0.74
C GLU A 151 35.46 9.07 0.57
N LYS A 152 34.94 9.59 1.69
CA LYS A 152 35.11 8.95 3.02
C LYS A 152 34.46 7.58 3.07
N THR A 153 33.27 7.46 2.51
CA THR A 153 32.48 6.23 2.51
C THR A 153 33.07 5.19 1.54
N LEU A 154 33.62 5.64 0.41
CA LEU A 154 34.35 4.81 -0.55
C LEU A 154 35.62 4.22 0.07
N LYS A 155 36.40 5.06 0.76
CA LYS A 155 37.59 4.61 1.51
C LYS A 155 37.20 3.62 2.61
N GLN A 156 36.13 3.89 3.36
CA GLN A 156 35.62 2.96 4.37
C GLN A 156 35.28 1.59 3.77
N TYR A 157 34.58 1.55 2.64
CA TYR A 157 34.27 0.30 1.95
C TYR A 157 35.54 -0.46 1.54
N GLY A 158 36.50 0.23 0.90
CA GLY A 158 37.75 -0.41 0.47
C GLY A 158 38.62 -0.92 1.63
N MET A 159 38.41 -0.44 2.85
CA MET A 159 39.08 -0.94 4.06
C MET A 159 38.40 -2.18 4.67
N LEU A 160 37.21 -2.59 4.21
CA LEU A 160 36.53 -3.78 4.71
C LEU A 160 37.18 -5.06 4.17
N ARG A 161 36.97 -6.18 4.87
CA ARG A 161 37.45 -7.51 4.44
C ARG A 161 36.41 -8.60 4.62
N LYS A 162 35.76 -8.61 5.77
CA LYS A 162 34.72 -9.60 6.06
C LYS A 162 33.52 -9.36 5.17
N TYR A 163 33.08 -10.43 4.51
CA TYR A 163 31.94 -10.38 3.59
C TYR A 163 30.65 -9.88 4.25
N ASP A 164 30.40 -10.26 5.51
CA ASP A 164 29.21 -9.78 6.24
C ASP A 164 29.24 -8.27 6.49
N ASP A 165 30.42 -7.74 6.81
CA ASP A 165 30.62 -6.30 7.04
C ASP A 165 30.47 -5.53 5.72
N SER A 166 31.08 -6.03 4.63
CA SER A 166 30.92 -5.45 3.28
C SER A 166 29.47 -5.49 2.81
N LYS A 167 28.76 -6.61 3.04
CA LYS A 167 27.33 -6.77 2.71
C LYS A 167 26.48 -5.75 3.45
N LYS A 168 26.65 -5.64 4.78
CA LYS A 168 25.91 -4.68 5.60
C LYS A 168 26.21 -3.24 5.18
N PHE A 169 27.48 -2.93 4.92
CA PHE A 169 27.90 -1.60 4.53
C PHE A 169 27.29 -1.16 3.19
N LEU A 170 27.26 -2.05 2.18
CA LEU A 170 26.63 -1.75 0.90
C LEU A 170 25.10 -1.67 1.00
N ARG A 171 24.47 -2.41 1.92
CA ARG A 171 23.03 -2.27 2.23
C ARG A 171 22.71 -0.93 2.88
N ASP A 172 23.56 -0.45 3.77
CA ASP A 172 23.38 0.86 4.39
C ASP A 172 23.70 2.00 3.39
N ASN A 173 24.58 1.74 2.42
CA ASN A 173 25.06 2.70 1.43
C ASN A 173 24.79 2.24 -0.02
N HIS A 174 23.52 2.02 -0.37
CA HIS A 174 23.12 1.55 -1.72
C HIS A 174 23.66 2.41 -2.88
N CYS A 175 23.92 3.69 -2.64
CA CYS A 175 24.46 4.59 -3.67
C CYS A 175 25.87 4.22 -4.14
N LEU A 176 26.63 3.45 -3.35
CA LEU A 176 27.97 3.02 -3.69
C LEU A 176 27.99 1.82 -4.63
N VAL A 177 26.87 1.13 -4.81
CA VAL A 177 26.81 -0.02 -5.72
C VAL A 177 26.59 0.51 -7.14
N CYS A 178 27.68 0.93 -7.77
CA CYS A 178 27.72 1.49 -9.12
C CYS A 178 29.11 1.32 -9.75
N GLU A 179 29.20 1.53 -11.06
CA GLU A 179 30.46 1.46 -11.81
C GLU A 179 31.47 2.51 -11.32
N ASP A 180 31.01 3.70 -10.93
CA ASP A 180 31.87 4.79 -10.43
C ASP A 180 32.67 4.39 -9.18
N THR A 181 32.09 3.57 -8.30
CA THR A 181 32.79 3.05 -7.13
C THR A 181 33.91 2.11 -7.53
N ALA A 182 33.68 1.20 -8.47
CA ALA A 182 34.73 0.31 -8.97
C ALA A 182 35.87 1.13 -9.60
N ASN A 183 35.53 2.11 -10.44
CA ASN A 183 36.50 3.00 -11.07
C ASN A 183 37.34 3.78 -10.04
N TYR A 184 36.71 4.31 -8.99
CA TYR A 184 37.43 4.97 -7.91
C TYR A 184 38.38 4.04 -7.17
N LEU A 185 37.95 2.80 -6.85
CA LEU A 185 38.80 1.83 -6.16
C LEU A 185 40.02 1.44 -7.00
N VAL A 186 39.87 1.31 -8.32
CA VAL A 186 41.01 1.09 -9.24
C VAL A 186 42.00 2.26 -9.18
N ILE A 187 41.50 3.50 -9.27
CA ILE A 187 42.34 4.71 -9.17
C ILE A 187 43.07 4.72 -7.82
N TRP A 188 42.36 4.37 -6.74
CA TRP A 188 42.96 4.33 -5.41
C TRP A 188 44.04 3.24 -5.27
N CYS A 189 43.84 2.06 -5.88
CA CYS A 189 44.88 1.03 -5.95
C CYS A 189 46.15 1.55 -6.66
N ILE A 190 46.00 2.25 -7.78
CA ILE A 190 47.12 2.87 -8.51
C ILE A 190 47.85 3.90 -7.63
N GLU A 191 47.11 4.77 -6.94
CA GLU A 191 47.68 5.76 -6.02
C GLU A 191 48.44 5.11 -4.85
N LEU A 192 47.96 3.98 -4.34
CA LEU A 192 48.61 3.22 -3.27
C LEU A 192 49.90 2.55 -3.76
N GLU A 193 49.89 2.03 -4.99
CA GLU A 193 51.06 1.42 -5.62
C GLU A 193 52.14 2.48 -5.88
N MET A 194 51.78 3.67 -6.35
CA MET A 194 52.70 4.81 -6.49
C MET A 194 53.29 5.29 -5.15
N GLN A 195 52.67 4.95 -4.02
CA GLN A 195 53.13 5.27 -2.66
C GLN A 195 53.87 4.09 -2.00
N ASP A 196 54.18 3.02 -2.73
CA ASP A 196 54.83 1.81 -2.24
C ASP A 196 54.05 1.10 -1.11
N LYS A 197 52.71 1.21 -1.09
CA LYS A 197 51.82 0.58 -0.09
C LYS A 197 51.16 -0.69 -0.62
N HIS A 198 51.97 -1.68 -1.00
CA HIS A 198 51.50 -2.90 -1.67
C HIS A 198 50.49 -3.72 -0.87
N GLU A 199 50.68 -3.87 0.45
CA GLU A 199 49.74 -4.63 1.29
C GLU A 199 48.35 -3.98 1.34
N LEU A 200 48.31 -2.65 1.39
CA LEU A 200 47.06 -1.90 1.41
C LEU A 200 46.39 -1.92 0.04
N MET A 201 47.18 -1.85 -1.03
CA MET A 201 46.68 -1.99 -2.40
C MET A 201 46.00 -3.35 -2.60
N ALA A 202 46.64 -4.46 -2.20
CA ALA A 202 46.06 -5.80 -2.29
C ALA A 202 44.75 -5.93 -1.48
N HIS A 203 44.64 -5.23 -0.36
CA HIS A 203 43.42 -5.21 0.45
C HIS A 203 42.27 -4.46 -0.25
N VAL A 204 42.56 -3.30 -0.84
CA VAL A 204 41.58 -2.50 -1.59
C VAL A 204 41.18 -3.21 -2.89
N ALA A 205 42.13 -3.85 -3.57
CA ALA A 205 41.90 -4.66 -4.77
C ALA A 205 40.84 -5.74 -4.54
N HIS A 206 40.88 -6.44 -3.40
CA HIS A 206 39.84 -7.41 -3.05
C HIS A 206 38.43 -6.80 -3.02
N GLN A 207 38.25 -5.61 -2.44
CA GLN A 207 36.94 -4.94 -2.41
C GLN A 207 36.54 -4.40 -3.79
N CYS A 208 37.52 -4.02 -4.61
CA CYS A 208 37.31 -3.65 -6.02
C CYS A 208 36.74 -4.83 -6.82
N ILE A 209 37.37 -6.00 -6.73
CA ILE A 209 36.90 -7.22 -7.39
C ILE A 209 35.52 -7.63 -6.86
N CYS A 210 35.26 -7.55 -5.55
CA CYS A 210 33.90 -7.77 -5.02
C CYS A 210 32.85 -6.86 -5.68
N MET A 211 33.17 -5.58 -5.89
CA MET A 211 32.26 -4.64 -6.57
C MET A 211 32.08 -4.98 -8.05
N GLN A 212 33.17 -5.34 -8.76
CA GLN A 212 33.11 -5.76 -10.17
C GLN A 212 32.23 -6.99 -10.36
N TYR A 213 32.37 -8.02 -9.52
CA TYR A 213 31.51 -9.20 -9.57
C TYR A 213 30.03 -8.87 -9.35
N ILE A 214 29.70 -7.94 -8.46
CA ILE A 214 28.32 -7.49 -8.25
C ILE A 214 27.77 -6.84 -9.54
N LEU A 215 28.59 -6.01 -10.21
CA LEU A 215 28.24 -5.37 -11.47
C LEU A 215 28.10 -6.39 -12.62
N ASP A 216 28.96 -7.40 -12.67
CA ASP A 216 28.91 -8.44 -13.70
C ASP A 216 27.69 -9.34 -13.57
N ILE A 217 27.33 -9.73 -12.34
CA ILE A 217 26.08 -10.45 -12.07
C ILE A 217 24.87 -9.61 -12.51
N SER A 218 24.90 -8.31 -12.23
CA SER A 218 23.84 -7.39 -12.65
C SER A 218 23.73 -7.28 -14.17
N LYS A 219 24.86 -7.19 -14.89
CA LYS A 219 24.89 -7.19 -16.36
C LYS A 219 24.37 -8.50 -16.95
N GLN A 220 24.72 -9.64 -16.36
CA GLN A 220 24.24 -10.96 -16.81
C GLN A 220 22.73 -11.15 -16.59
N LEU A 221 22.20 -10.66 -15.46
CA LEU A 221 20.79 -10.82 -15.09
C LEU A 221 19.89 -9.69 -15.60
N ASP A 222 20.46 -8.64 -16.21
CA ASP A 222 19.78 -7.43 -16.65
C ASP A 222 18.95 -6.75 -15.54
N VAL A 223 19.51 -6.69 -14.34
CA VAL A 223 18.90 -6.06 -13.14
C VAL A 223 19.81 -5.00 -12.56
N ASP A 224 19.27 -4.08 -11.75
CA ASP A 224 20.08 -3.06 -11.07
C ASP A 224 21.12 -3.72 -10.12
N PRO A 225 22.40 -3.28 -10.14
CA PRO A 225 23.45 -3.80 -9.28
C PRO A 225 23.11 -3.89 -7.79
N ARG A 226 22.29 -2.96 -7.29
CA ARG A 226 21.89 -2.89 -5.88
C ARG A 226 21.06 -4.11 -5.47
N ALA A 227 20.32 -4.71 -6.39
CA ALA A 227 19.54 -5.92 -6.13
C ALA A 227 20.42 -7.18 -6.06
N CYS A 228 21.64 -7.14 -6.62
CA CYS A 228 22.53 -8.29 -6.70
C CYS A 228 23.48 -8.45 -5.51
N VAL A 229 23.60 -7.43 -4.66
CA VAL A 229 24.53 -7.40 -3.51
C VAL A 229 24.34 -8.61 -2.61
N GLU A 230 23.10 -8.90 -2.22
CA GLU A 230 22.78 -9.99 -1.30
C GLU A 230 23.09 -11.35 -1.92
N SER A 231 22.71 -11.53 -3.18
CA SER A 231 22.96 -12.75 -3.95
C SER A 231 24.46 -13.02 -4.11
N PHE A 232 25.27 -11.99 -4.37
CA PHE A 232 26.73 -12.14 -4.47
C PHE A 232 27.34 -12.63 -3.15
N PHE A 233 27.08 -11.93 -2.04
CA PHE A 233 27.71 -12.27 -0.76
C PHE A 233 27.23 -13.62 -0.21
N GLN A 234 25.98 -14.01 -0.47
CA GLN A 234 25.52 -15.35 -0.14
C GLN A 234 26.28 -16.41 -0.95
N ARG A 235 26.40 -16.21 -2.27
CA ARG A 235 27.07 -17.16 -3.16
C ARG A 235 28.56 -17.29 -2.86
N ILE A 236 29.28 -16.19 -2.66
CA ILE A 236 30.73 -16.26 -2.40
C ILE A 236 31.05 -16.97 -1.07
N GLN A 237 30.17 -16.86 -0.07
CA GLN A 237 30.33 -17.56 1.20
C GLN A 237 30.08 -19.07 1.07
N THR A 238 29.02 -19.46 0.35
CA THR A 238 28.62 -20.86 0.15
C THR A 238 29.30 -21.56 -1.03
N ALA A 239 30.04 -20.83 -1.86
CA ALA A 239 30.66 -21.35 -3.07
C ALA A 239 31.67 -22.47 -2.79
N GLU A 240 31.73 -23.40 -3.74
CA GLU A 240 32.73 -24.48 -3.78
C GLU A 240 34.15 -23.91 -3.85
N ALA A 241 35.12 -24.71 -3.37
CA ALA A 241 36.51 -24.28 -3.25
C ALA A 241 37.13 -23.87 -4.60
N GLU A 242 36.71 -24.50 -5.70
CA GLU A 242 37.18 -24.19 -7.05
C GLU A 242 36.76 -22.78 -7.51
N TYR A 243 35.52 -22.38 -7.24
CA TYR A 243 35.03 -21.03 -7.56
C TYR A 243 35.72 -19.95 -6.71
N LYS A 244 35.98 -20.25 -5.43
CA LYS A 244 36.79 -19.36 -4.58
C LYS A 244 38.23 -19.24 -5.08
N SER A 245 38.81 -20.32 -5.60
CA SER A 245 40.15 -20.29 -6.18
C SER A 245 40.22 -19.42 -7.44
N GLN A 246 39.21 -19.49 -8.32
CA GLN A 246 39.12 -18.62 -9.49
C GLN A 246 38.98 -17.14 -9.09
N PHE A 247 38.13 -16.85 -8.11
CA PHE A 247 37.98 -15.51 -7.55
C PHE A 247 39.30 -14.96 -6.98
N HIS A 248 40.06 -15.78 -6.25
CA HIS A 248 41.37 -15.39 -5.73
C HIS A 248 42.41 -15.20 -6.84
N ALA A 249 42.41 -16.04 -7.87
CA ALA A 249 43.29 -15.90 -9.02
C ALA A 249 43.04 -14.59 -9.79
N GLU A 250 41.77 -14.15 -9.89
CA GLU A 250 41.44 -12.86 -10.49
C GLU A 250 41.91 -11.67 -9.64
N ILE A 251 41.90 -11.79 -8.31
CA ILE A 251 42.49 -10.78 -7.42
C ILE A 251 44.02 -10.71 -7.60
N GLU A 252 44.69 -11.85 -7.80
CA GLU A 252 46.14 -11.88 -8.06
C GLU A 252 46.52 -11.36 -9.45
N ALA A 253 45.60 -11.49 -10.41
CA ALA A 253 45.79 -10.99 -11.78
C ALA A 253 45.51 -9.49 -11.91
N PHE A 254 44.72 -8.91 -11.00
CA PHE A 254 44.37 -7.50 -10.92
C PHE A 254 45.53 -6.67 -10.34
#